data_AF-A0A0F9U414-F1
#
_entry.id   AF-A0A0F9U414-F1
#
_cell.length_a   1.000
_cell.length_b   1.000
_cell.length_c   1.000
_cell.angle_alpha   90.00
_cell.angle_beta   90.00
_cell.angle_gamma   90.00
#
_symmetry.space_group_name_H-M   'P 1'
#
loop_
_entity.id
_entity.type
_entity.pdbx_description
1 polymer ?
#
loop_
_entity_poly.entity_id
_entity_poly.type
_entity_poly.pdbx_seq_one_letter_code
_entity_poly.pdbx_strand_id
1 'polypeptide(L)'
;MPVLGAGYIGDYTEDYATLNLKFTSYSTIWVPTVLAGAPVVKVYAANETGTEVTTGITLSVDFDGVAGLNNVLVDLSSAAFYAVAKDYHVIITTGTIDSVSAIGTVIGSFSIENRFDAVDEIVDAVWAQAMTELGSVPGVTGTTLAALEWLFLLARNKGDQTSTTKKLYADDGSTVIATSAISDDGATFTRGEWS
;
A
#
# COMPACT_ATOMS: atom_id res chain seq x y z
N MET A 1 18.82 0.20 -29.02
CA MET A 1 17.75 1.08 -28.51
C MET A 1 18.42 2.36 -28.08
N PRO A 2 18.10 3.53 -28.65
CA PRO A 2 18.86 4.77 -28.44
C PRO A 2 18.58 5.45 -27.09
N VAL A 3 17.85 4.80 -26.17
CA VAL A 3 17.51 5.37 -24.86
C VAL A 3 17.55 4.29 -23.79
N LEU A 4 18.08 4.64 -22.62
CA LEU A 4 17.96 3.89 -21.37
C LEU A 4 17.12 4.69 -20.38
N GLY A 5 15.88 4.26 -20.14
CA GLY A 5 14.95 4.88 -19.21
C GLY A 5 15.18 4.47 -17.75
N ALA A 6 14.54 5.19 -16.82
CA ALA A 6 14.60 4.93 -15.38
C ALA A 6 13.85 3.65 -14.96
N GLY A 7 12.95 3.13 -15.81
CA GLY A 7 12.06 2.03 -15.46
C GLY A 7 10.95 2.49 -14.52
N TYR A 8 10.51 1.60 -13.62
CA TYR A 8 9.51 1.92 -12.60
C TYR A 8 10.14 2.68 -11.43
N ILE A 9 9.65 3.89 -11.14
CA ILE A 9 10.26 4.78 -10.14
C ILE A 9 9.54 4.79 -8.78
N GLY A 10 8.29 4.32 -8.70
CA GLY A 10 7.56 4.20 -7.43
C GLY A 10 6.05 4.29 -7.54
N ASP A 11 5.40 4.07 -6.41
CA ASP A 11 3.99 4.38 -6.15
C ASP A 11 3.93 5.61 -5.25
N TYR A 12 3.09 6.57 -5.57
CA TYR A 12 3.05 7.87 -4.90
C TYR A 12 1.62 8.22 -4.49
N THR A 13 1.50 9.13 -3.53
CA THR A 13 0.21 9.74 -3.20
C THR A 13 -0.24 10.66 -4.33
N GLU A 14 -1.55 10.88 -4.43
CA GLU A 14 -2.09 11.94 -5.29
C GLU A 14 -1.48 13.31 -4.90
N ASP A 15 -1.39 14.24 -5.85
CA ASP A 15 -0.83 15.59 -5.66
C ASP A 15 0.62 15.64 -5.12
N TYR A 16 1.40 14.58 -5.31
CA TYR A 16 2.82 14.59 -4.94
C TYR A 16 3.59 15.72 -5.68
N ALA A 17 4.35 16.51 -4.91
CA ALA A 17 4.89 17.79 -5.37
C ALA A 17 5.72 17.70 -6.67
N THR A 18 6.76 16.86 -6.75
CA THR A 18 7.54 16.73 -7.99
C THR A 18 8.31 15.41 -8.01
N LEU A 19 7.97 14.54 -8.96
CA LEU A 19 8.78 13.38 -9.32
C LEU A 19 10.01 13.80 -10.09
N ASN A 20 11.11 13.07 -9.89
CA ASN A 20 12.37 13.28 -10.59
C ASN A 20 12.87 11.96 -11.16
N LEU A 21 13.10 11.92 -12.48
CA LEU A 21 13.71 10.78 -13.14
C LEU A 21 14.77 11.24 -14.14
N LYS A 22 15.77 10.39 -14.34
CA LYS A 22 16.82 10.58 -15.35
C LYS A 22 16.77 9.46 -16.38
N PHE A 23 17.13 9.80 -17.61
CA PHE A 23 17.29 8.82 -18.68
C PHE A 23 18.49 9.22 -19.55
N THR A 24 19.10 8.23 -20.20
CA THR A 24 20.27 8.46 -21.06
C THR A 24 19.90 8.25 -22.51
N SER A 25 20.20 9.23 -23.38
CA SER A 25 20.12 9.09 -24.83
C SER A 25 21.46 8.65 -25.41
N TYR A 26 21.42 7.72 -26.36
CA TYR A 26 22.56 7.08 -27.00
C TYR A 26 22.45 7.16 -28.51
N SER A 27 23.57 7.40 -29.18
CA SER A 27 23.66 7.25 -30.62
C SER A 27 23.42 5.80 -31.05
N THR A 28 23.35 5.58 -32.36
CA THR A 28 23.20 4.25 -32.96
C THR A 28 24.34 3.28 -32.61
N ILE A 29 25.48 3.82 -32.13
CA ILE A 29 26.65 3.06 -31.70
C ILE A 29 26.84 3.05 -30.17
N TRP A 30 25.79 3.35 -29.40
CA TRP A 30 25.79 3.30 -27.93
C TRP A 30 26.73 4.28 -27.23
N VAL A 31 26.96 5.43 -27.84
CA VAL A 31 27.67 6.55 -27.19
C VAL A 31 26.63 7.56 -26.70
N PRO A 32 26.65 7.97 -25.41
CA PRO A 32 25.78 9.03 -24.92
C PRO A 32 25.81 10.26 -25.84
N THR A 33 24.65 10.72 -26.27
CA THR A 33 24.53 11.84 -27.22
C THR A 33 23.27 12.64 -26.96
N VAL A 34 23.26 13.89 -27.43
CA VAL A 34 22.19 14.85 -27.19
C VAL A 34 20.84 14.36 -27.70
N LEU A 35 19.78 14.60 -26.92
CA LEU A 35 18.39 14.54 -27.38
C LEU A 35 18.04 15.89 -28.03
N ALA A 36 17.98 15.92 -29.35
CA ALA A 36 17.81 17.13 -30.15
C ALA A 36 16.39 17.30 -30.71
N GLY A 37 16.17 18.35 -31.52
CA GLY A 37 14.94 18.51 -32.32
C GLY A 37 13.73 19.03 -31.53
N ALA A 38 13.94 19.93 -30.57
CA ALA A 38 12.90 20.46 -29.67
C ALA A 38 12.09 19.34 -28.97
N PRO A 39 12.77 18.56 -28.11
CA PRO A 39 12.15 17.40 -27.49
C PRO A 39 11.08 17.78 -26.47
N VAL A 40 10.02 16.97 -26.44
CA VAL A 40 8.87 17.11 -25.55
C VAL A 40 8.60 15.77 -24.91
N VAL A 41 8.41 15.80 -23.60
CA VAL A 41 7.98 14.65 -22.80
C VAL A 41 6.53 14.88 -22.38
N LYS A 42 5.73 13.82 -22.45
CA LYS A 42 4.37 13.79 -21.91
C LYS A 42 4.20 12.63 -20.94
N VAL A 43 3.24 12.73 -20.04
CA VAL A 43 2.77 11.61 -19.23
C VAL A 43 1.46 11.09 -19.79
N TYR A 44 1.37 9.76 -19.92
CA TYR A 44 0.17 9.02 -20.33
C TYR A 44 -0.39 8.26 -19.13
N ALA A 45 -1.71 8.27 -18.97
CA ALA A 45 -2.40 7.53 -17.91
C ALA A 45 -2.85 6.16 -18.41
N ALA A 46 -2.46 5.12 -17.69
CA ALA A 46 -2.79 3.72 -17.94
C ALA A 46 -2.60 3.35 -19.43
N ASN A 47 -3.57 2.65 -20.01
CA ASN A 47 -3.65 2.33 -21.43
C ASN A 47 -4.76 3.15 -22.13
N GLU A 48 -5.14 4.30 -21.54
CA GLU A 48 -6.19 5.16 -22.09
C GLU A 48 -5.64 5.95 -23.29
N THR A 49 -6.45 6.10 -24.34
CA THR A 49 -6.06 6.84 -25.56
C THR A 49 -6.46 8.30 -25.46
N GLY A 50 -5.56 9.22 -25.84
CA GLY A 50 -5.83 10.67 -25.85
C GLY A 50 -5.83 11.33 -24.47
N THR A 51 -5.35 10.62 -23.45
CA THR A 51 -5.22 11.09 -22.07
C THR A 51 -3.74 11.28 -21.77
N GLU A 52 -3.15 12.31 -22.36
CA GLU A 52 -1.77 12.71 -22.07
C GLU A 52 -1.65 14.19 -21.70
N VAL A 53 -0.71 14.49 -20.81
CA VAL A 53 -0.49 15.85 -20.30
C VAL A 53 0.95 16.30 -20.55
N THR A 54 1.12 17.61 -20.77
CA THR A 54 2.43 18.28 -20.79
C THR A 54 2.59 19.32 -19.67
N THR A 55 1.48 19.70 -19.02
CA THR A 55 1.47 20.57 -17.85
C THR A 55 2.26 19.94 -16.70
N GLY A 56 3.01 20.74 -15.97
CA GLY A 56 3.82 20.27 -14.83
C GLY A 56 5.06 19.45 -15.20
N ILE A 57 5.36 19.28 -16.49
CA ILE A 57 6.54 18.55 -16.94
C ILE A 57 7.66 19.51 -17.32
N THR A 58 8.85 19.31 -16.74
CA THR A 58 10.07 20.02 -17.12
C THR A 58 11.13 19.03 -17.59
N LEU A 59 11.51 19.09 -18.87
CA LEU A 59 12.65 18.35 -19.43
C LEU A 59 13.90 19.25 -19.45
N SER A 60 15.01 18.75 -18.92
CA SER A 60 16.35 19.32 -19.08
C SER A 60 17.22 18.33 -19.83
N VAL A 61 17.57 18.68 -21.08
CA VAL A 61 18.52 17.92 -21.91
C VAL A 61 19.95 18.23 -21.48
N ASP A 62 20.83 17.24 -21.58
CA ASP A 62 22.25 17.33 -21.20
C ASP A 62 22.40 17.99 -19.81
N PHE A 63 21.65 17.44 -18.84
CA PHE A 63 21.62 17.89 -17.47
C PHE A 63 23.03 18.00 -16.92
N ASP A 64 23.32 19.13 -16.27
CA ASP A 64 24.66 19.47 -15.77
C ASP A 64 25.75 19.51 -16.87
N GLY A 65 25.35 19.78 -18.11
CA GLY A 65 26.26 19.81 -19.26
C GLY A 65 26.76 18.44 -19.71
N VAL A 66 26.24 17.35 -19.16
CA VAL A 66 26.66 15.99 -19.49
C VAL A 66 25.88 15.48 -20.70
N ALA A 67 26.56 15.34 -21.84
CA ALA A 67 25.96 14.88 -23.08
C ALA A 67 25.22 13.54 -22.92
N GLY A 68 23.96 13.52 -23.34
CA GLY A 68 23.07 12.38 -23.28
C GLY A 68 22.43 12.12 -21.92
N LEU A 69 22.84 12.80 -20.84
CA LEU A 69 22.16 12.71 -19.54
C LEU A 69 20.96 13.65 -19.54
N ASN A 70 19.74 13.13 -19.48
CA ASN A 70 18.53 13.94 -19.46
C ASN A 70 17.82 13.83 -18.12
N ASN A 71 17.15 14.90 -17.69
CA ASN A 71 16.40 14.96 -16.45
C ASN A 71 14.96 15.39 -16.74
N VAL A 72 13.99 14.69 -16.14
CA VAL A 72 12.58 15.05 -16.21
C VAL A 72 12.04 15.25 -14.80
N LEU A 73 11.39 16.38 -14.60
CA LEU A 73 10.57 16.67 -13.43
C LEU A 73 9.09 16.58 -13.82
N VAL A 74 8.27 15.96 -12.99
CA VAL A 74 6.82 15.86 -13.17
C VAL A 74 6.12 16.27 -11.88
N ASP A 75 5.40 17.38 -11.90
CA ASP A 75 4.56 17.84 -10.79
C ASP A 75 3.18 17.17 -10.86
N LEU A 76 2.90 16.25 -9.93
CA LEU A 76 1.64 15.50 -9.91
C LEU A 76 0.46 16.34 -9.40
N SER A 77 0.72 17.50 -8.77
CA SER A 77 -0.33 18.44 -8.33
C SER A 77 -0.77 19.41 -9.44
N SER A 78 -0.07 19.40 -10.57
CA SER A 78 -0.25 20.39 -11.63
C SER A 78 -1.51 20.21 -12.50
N ALA A 79 -2.19 19.07 -12.40
CA ALA A 79 -3.39 18.76 -13.16
C ALA A 79 -4.21 17.63 -12.52
N ALA A 80 -5.55 17.73 -12.59
CA ALA A 80 -6.49 16.65 -12.21
C ALA A 80 -6.36 15.36 -13.05
N PHE A 81 -5.44 15.36 -14.02
CA PHE A 81 -5.03 14.19 -14.78
C PHE A 81 -4.37 13.12 -13.90
N TYR A 82 -3.66 13.53 -12.86
CA TYR A 82 -2.96 12.66 -11.92
C TYR A 82 -3.92 12.24 -10.81
N ALA A 83 -4.56 11.10 -11.00
CA ALA A 83 -5.53 10.50 -10.08
C ALA A 83 -5.06 9.14 -9.52
N VAL A 84 -5.61 8.79 -8.37
CA VAL A 84 -5.43 7.50 -7.67
C VAL A 84 -5.86 6.28 -8.52
N ALA A 85 -5.38 5.10 -8.12
CA ALA A 85 -5.67 3.82 -8.76
C ALA A 85 -5.33 3.77 -10.26
N LYS A 86 -4.24 4.45 -10.66
CA LYS A 86 -3.74 4.46 -12.04
C LYS A 86 -2.23 4.26 -12.11
N ASP A 87 -1.79 3.56 -13.16
CA ASP A 87 -0.40 3.55 -13.61
C ASP A 87 -0.16 4.69 -14.61
N TYR A 88 1.07 5.19 -14.71
CA TYR A 88 1.46 6.27 -15.60
C TYR A 88 2.77 5.96 -16.32
N HIS A 89 2.88 6.41 -17.56
CA HIS A 89 4.08 6.27 -18.39
C HIS A 89 4.59 7.62 -18.86
N VAL A 90 5.87 7.87 -18.68
CA VAL A 90 6.56 9.07 -19.14
C VAL A 90 7.19 8.77 -20.49
N ILE A 91 6.79 9.50 -21.52
CA ILE A 91 7.10 9.17 -22.93
C ILE A 91 7.64 10.39 -23.67
N ILE A 92 8.68 10.16 -24.48
CA ILE A 92 9.17 11.15 -25.46
C ILE A 92 8.17 11.22 -26.63
N THR A 93 7.61 12.40 -26.88
CA THR A 93 6.61 12.63 -27.95
C THR A 93 7.13 13.47 -29.11
N THR A 94 8.24 14.16 -28.92
CA THR A 94 9.01 14.82 -29.99
C THR A 94 10.50 14.70 -29.70
N GLY A 95 11.33 14.85 -30.74
CA GLY A 95 12.78 14.88 -30.62
C GLY A 95 13.47 13.76 -31.40
N THR A 96 14.77 13.95 -31.62
CA THR A 96 15.64 13.02 -32.35
C THR A 96 16.92 12.77 -31.58
N ILE A 97 17.49 11.58 -31.77
CA ILE A 97 18.79 11.19 -31.25
C ILE A 97 19.58 10.71 -32.46
N ASP A 98 20.70 11.34 -32.78
CA ASP A 98 21.52 10.95 -33.95
C ASP A 98 20.72 10.93 -35.27
N SER A 99 19.81 11.92 -35.44
CA SER A 99 18.84 12.01 -36.55
C SER A 99 17.78 10.91 -36.62
N VAL A 100 17.74 10.01 -35.64
CA VAL A 100 16.70 8.97 -35.51
C VAL A 100 15.59 9.49 -34.59
N SER A 101 14.33 9.24 -34.95
CA SER A 101 13.17 9.61 -34.13
C SER A 101 13.24 8.94 -32.75
N ALA A 102 13.06 9.73 -31.69
CA ALA A 102 12.94 9.25 -30.32
C ALA A 102 11.47 9.09 -29.86
N ILE A 103 10.51 9.43 -30.73
CA ILE A 103 9.08 9.43 -30.43
C ILE A 103 8.60 8.03 -30.03
N GLY A 104 7.77 7.96 -29.00
CA GLY A 104 7.18 6.71 -28.48
C GLY A 104 8.08 5.97 -27.50
N THR A 105 9.24 6.53 -27.15
CA THR A 105 10.14 5.93 -26.17
C THR A 105 9.65 6.17 -24.75
N VAL A 106 9.40 5.10 -24.00
CA VAL A 106 9.09 5.15 -22.56
C VAL A 106 10.39 5.37 -21.78
N ILE A 107 10.44 6.43 -20.98
CA ILE A 107 11.62 6.82 -20.18
C ILE A 107 11.44 6.62 -18.68
N GLY A 108 10.22 6.35 -18.23
CA GLY A 108 9.91 5.99 -16.86
C GLY A 108 8.44 5.59 -16.71
N SER A 109 8.12 4.93 -15.62
CA SER A 109 6.75 4.65 -15.19
C SER A 109 6.61 4.78 -13.69
N PHE A 110 5.42 5.15 -13.23
CA PHE A 110 5.07 5.24 -11.82
C PHE A 110 3.59 4.91 -11.66
N SER A 111 3.12 4.82 -10.44
CA SER A 111 1.70 4.77 -10.15
C SER A 111 1.31 5.76 -9.06
N ILE A 112 0.01 6.05 -8.99
CA ILE A 112 -0.58 6.82 -7.91
C ILE A 112 -1.57 5.91 -7.19
N GLU A 113 -1.21 5.54 -5.96
CA GLU A 113 -2.01 4.69 -5.07
C GLU A 113 -2.64 3.48 -5.80
N ASN A 114 -1.89 2.91 -6.74
CA ASN A 114 -2.34 1.75 -7.53
C ASN A 114 -1.60 0.49 -7.10
N ARG A 115 -0.56 0.61 -6.27
CA ARG A 115 0.05 -0.54 -5.62
C ARG A 115 -0.56 -0.67 -4.24
N PHE A 116 -0.89 -1.90 -3.90
CA PHE A 116 -1.52 -2.24 -2.65
C PHE A 116 -0.62 -1.82 -1.48
N ASP A 117 -1.07 -0.87 -0.64
CA ASP A 117 -0.39 -0.59 0.63
C ASP A 117 -0.73 -1.70 1.62
N ALA A 118 -0.02 -2.81 1.49
CA ALA A 118 -0.19 -3.98 2.34
C ALA A 118 -0.06 -3.63 3.83
N VAL A 119 0.62 -2.53 4.17
CA VAL A 119 0.79 -2.11 5.55
C VAL A 119 -0.53 -1.68 6.17
N ASP A 120 -1.34 -0.89 5.45
CA ASP A 120 -2.63 -0.41 5.97
C ASP A 120 -3.63 -1.56 6.16
N GLU A 121 -3.74 -2.49 5.19
CA GLU A 121 -4.59 -3.67 5.35
C GLU A 121 -4.11 -4.55 6.53
N ILE A 122 -2.80 -4.76 6.67
CA ILE A 122 -2.24 -5.55 7.77
C ILE A 122 -2.51 -4.86 9.12
N VAL A 123 -2.32 -3.55 9.22
CA VAL A 123 -2.57 -2.79 10.45
C VAL A 123 -4.04 -2.89 10.85
N ASP A 124 -4.95 -2.65 9.91
CA ASP A 124 -6.39 -2.73 10.16
C ASP A 124 -6.82 -4.15 10.56
N ALA A 125 -6.31 -5.18 9.87
CA ALA A 125 -6.61 -6.57 10.19
C ALA A 125 -6.07 -6.99 11.57
N VAL A 126 -4.86 -6.56 11.93
CA VAL A 126 -4.27 -6.83 13.25
C VAL A 126 -5.03 -6.11 14.34
N TRP A 127 -5.40 -4.84 14.14
CA TRP A 127 -6.13 -4.07 15.14
C TRP A 127 -7.54 -4.62 15.37
N ALA A 128 -8.23 -5.03 14.30
CA ALA A 128 -9.52 -5.70 14.40
C ALA A 128 -9.47 -6.98 15.25
N GLN A 129 -8.40 -7.77 15.11
CA GLN A 129 -8.21 -8.97 15.94
C GLN A 129 -7.86 -8.63 17.38
N ALA A 130 -6.89 -7.75 17.62
CA ALA A 130 -6.41 -7.42 18.96
C ALA A 130 -7.47 -6.74 19.86
N MET A 131 -8.44 -6.05 19.26
CA MET A 131 -9.46 -5.28 19.99
C MET A 131 -10.81 -6.00 20.14
N THR A 132 -10.94 -7.25 19.67
CA THR A 132 -12.20 -8.00 19.76
C THR A 132 -12.20 -8.93 20.98
N GLU A 133 -13.18 -8.75 21.86
CA GLU A 133 -13.44 -9.67 22.96
C GLU A 133 -14.37 -10.80 22.51
N LEU A 134 -14.13 -12.03 22.99
CA LEU A 134 -15.03 -13.15 22.76
C LEU A 134 -16.35 -12.98 23.51
N GLY A 135 -17.46 -13.11 22.78
CA GLY A 135 -18.81 -13.08 23.36
C GLY A 135 -19.29 -14.41 23.95
N SER A 136 -18.55 -15.50 23.77
CA SER A 136 -18.92 -16.84 24.24
C SER A 136 -17.72 -17.77 24.35
N VAL A 137 -17.93 -18.91 25.02
CA VAL A 137 -16.93 -19.98 25.10
C VAL A 137 -16.54 -20.45 23.69
N PRO A 138 -15.24 -20.52 23.35
CA PRO A 138 -14.81 -21.06 22.06
C PRO A 138 -15.16 -22.54 21.92
N GLY A 139 -15.57 -22.95 20.72
CA GLY A 139 -15.70 -24.37 20.39
C GLY A 139 -14.36 -25.10 20.40
N VAL A 140 -14.37 -26.41 20.63
CA VAL A 140 -13.15 -27.26 20.63
C VAL A 140 -12.43 -27.30 19.28
N THR A 141 -13.12 -26.98 18.18
CA THR A 141 -12.54 -26.80 16.83
C THR A 141 -12.32 -25.33 16.48
N GLY A 142 -12.34 -24.43 17.46
CA GLY A 142 -12.09 -23.01 17.31
C GLY A 142 -10.64 -22.68 16.96
N THR A 143 -10.36 -21.40 16.75
CA THR A 143 -9.01 -20.94 16.43
C THR A 143 -8.10 -20.91 17.67
N THR A 144 -6.79 -21.01 17.46
CA THR A 144 -5.80 -20.83 18.54
C THR A 144 -5.86 -19.43 19.16
N LEU A 145 -6.19 -18.40 18.35
CA LEU A 145 -6.43 -17.05 18.82
C LEU A 145 -7.60 -17.01 19.82
N ALA A 146 -8.75 -17.58 19.47
CA ALA A 146 -9.91 -17.64 20.38
C ALA A 146 -9.58 -18.44 21.65
N ALA A 147 -8.79 -19.51 21.56
CA ALA A 147 -8.37 -20.25 22.75
C ALA A 147 -7.46 -19.41 23.69
N LEU A 148 -6.57 -18.59 23.13
CA LEU A 148 -5.70 -17.69 23.89
C LEU A 148 -6.46 -16.50 24.48
N GLU A 149 -7.33 -15.87 23.70
CA GLU A 149 -8.24 -14.83 24.16
C GLU A 149 -9.09 -15.34 25.31
N TRP A 150 -9.64 -16.55 25.19
CA TRP A 150 -10.43 -17.16 26.25
C TRP A 150 -9.65 -17.33 27.56
N LEU A 151 -8.39 -17.74 27.49
CA LEU A 151 -7.52 -17.81 28.67
C LEU A 151 -7.30 -16.42 29.29
N PHE A 152 -7.14 -15.39 28.46
CA PHE A 152 -6.99 -14.01 28.91
C PHE A 152 -8.27 -13.49 29.60
N LEU A 153 -9.44 -13.71 29.01
CA LEU A 153 -10.73 -13.29 29.60
C LEU A 153 -10.97 -13.97 30.95
N LEU A 154 -10.68 -15.27 31.05
CA LEU A 154 -10.78 -16.00 32.33
C LEU A 154 -9.90 -15.43 33.44
N ALA A 155 -8.78 -14.79 33.08
CA ALA A 155 -7.83 -14.19 34.02
C ALA A 155 -8.14 -12.72 34.35
N ARG A 156 -8.59 -11.95 33.36
CA ARG A 156 -8.79 -10.50 33.48
C ARG A 156 -10.20 -10.14 33.94
N ASN A 157 -11.22 -10.76 33.36
CA ASN A 157 -12.57 -10.23 33.44
C ASN A 157 -13.21 -10.50 34.79
N LYS A 158 -14.21 -9.67 35.12
CA LYS A 158 -15.03 -9.89 36.30
C LYS A 158 -15.68 -11.27 36.24
N GLY A 159 -15.66 -11.96 37.38
CA GLY A 159 -16.43 -13.19 37.58
C GLY A 159 -17.14 -13.16 38.93
N ASP A 160 -18.42 -13.51 38.92
CA ASP A 160 -19.22 -13.68 40.14
C ASP A 160 -19.44 -15.17 40.38
N GLN A 161 -19.43 -15.58 41.65
CA GLN A 161 -19.67 -16.96 42.05
C GLN A 161 -20.74 -17.03 43.14
N THR A 162 -21.76 -17.86 42.93
CA THR A 162 -22.78 -18.22 43.92
C THR A 162 -22.49 -19.60 44.52
N SER A 163 -23.43 -20.22 45.23
CA SER A 163 -23.27 -21.60 45.69
C SER A 163 -23.39 -22.64 44.55
N THR A 164 -24.01 -22.29 43.43
CA THR A 164 -24.32 -23.24 42.33
C THR A 164 -23.76 -22.83 40.97
N THR A 165 -23.32 -21.58 40.81
CA THR A 165 -22.95 -21.05 39.50
C THR A 165 -21.80 -20.08 39.57
N LYS A 166 -20.84 -20.22 38.66
CA LYS A 166 -19.84 -19.21 38.33
C LYS A 166 -20.21 -18.54 37.01
N LYS A 167 -20.09 -17.21 36.95
CA LYS A 167 -20.31 -16.39 35.76
C LYS A 167 -19.00 -15.73 35.37
N LEU A 168 -18.74 -15.64 34.07
CA LEU A 168 -17.72 -14.77 33.49
C LEU A 168 -18.44 -13.65 32.74
N TYR A 169 -18.02 -12.41 32.98
CA TYR A 169 -18.59 -11.24 32.33
C TYR A 169 -17.67 -10.75 31.19
N ALA A 170 -18.24 -10.03 30.23
CA ALA A 170 -17.47 -9.19 29.31
C ALA A 170 -16.80 -8.03 30.06
N ASP A 171 -15.94 -7.27 29.39
CA ASP A 171 -15.23 -6.10 29.97
C ASP A 171 -16.19 -4.94 30.35
N ASP A 172 -17.47 -5.02 29.97
CA ASP A 172 -18.52 -4.10 30.45
C ASP A 172 -18.96 -4.37 31.90
N GLY A 173 -18.49 -5.48 32.49
CA GLY A 173 -18.77 -5.88 33.88
C GLY A 173 -20.21 -6.33 34.17
N SER A 174 -21.05 -6.49 33.13
CA SER A 174 -22.49 -6.74 33.27
C SER A 174 -23.05 -7.81 32.32
N THR A 175 -22.54 -7.91 31.10
CA THR A 175 -22.91 -8.94 30.12
C THR A 175 -22.23 -10.26 30.49
N VAL A 176 -23.01 -11.33 30.67
CA VAL A 176 -22.46 -12.67 30.95
C VAL A 176 -22.08 -13.34 29.64
N ILE A 177 -20.81 -13.71 29.48
CA ILE A 177 -20.28 -14.38 28.29
C ILE A 177 -20.11 -15.89 28.47
N ALA A 178 -20.07 -16.36 29.71
CA ALA A 178 -20.08 -17.79 30.00
C ALA A 178 -20.53 -18.07 31.43
N THR A 179 -21.02 -19.28 31.63
CA THR A 179 -21.41 -19.81 32.94
C THR A 179 -20.80 -21.19 33.17
N SER A 180 -20.64 -21.56 34.43
CA SER A 180 -20.26 -22.90 34.82
C SER A 180 -20.97 -23.32 36.10
N ALA A 181 -21.53 -24.52 36.11
CA ALA A 181 -22.11 -25.11 37.32
C ALA A 181 -20.99 -25.38 38.34
N ILE A 182 -21.24 -25.08 39.60
CA ILE A 182 -20.31 -25.39 40.69
C ILE A 182 -21.03 -26.08 41.84
N SER A 183 -20.29 -26.89 42.60
CA SER A 183 -20.75 -27.50 43.83
C SER A 183 -19.57 -27.69 44.79
N ASP A 184 -19.84 -27.60 46.08
CA ASP A 184 -18.91 -27.94 47.15
C ASP A 184 -19.68 -28.68 48.24
N ASP A 185 -19.30 -29.94 48.51
CA ASP A 185 -19.88 -30.78 49.55
C ASP A 185 -19.07 -30.78 50.85
N GLY A 186 -18.07 -29.90 50.96
CA GLY A 186 -17.15 -29.81 52.09
C GLY A 186 -15.95 -30.76 52.00
N ALA A 187 -15.90 -31.62 50.97
CA ALA A 187 -14.76 -32.48 50.67
C ALA A 187 -14.21 -32.25 49.25
N THR A 188 -15.10 -32.04 48.28
CA THR A 188 -14.78 -31.87 46.87
C THR A 188 -15.44 -30.63 46.29
N PHE A 189 -14.61 -29.70 45.84
CA PHE A 189 -15.08 -28.65 44.95
C PHE A 189 -15.09 -29.15 43.50
N THR A 190 -16.23 -29.04 42.83
CA THR A 190 -16.37 -29.33 41.40
C THR A 190 -16.80 -28.07 40.66
N ARG A 191 -16.10 -27.75 39.57
CA ARG A 191 -16.55 -26.79 38.56
C ARG A 191 -16.77 -27.56 37.26
N GLY A 192 -17.96 -27.42 36.69
CA GLY A 192 -18.29 -27.98 35.39
C GLY A 192 -17.54 -27.32 34.25
N GLU A 193 -17.92 -27.68 33.02
CA GLU A 193 -17.45 -27.00 31.83
C GLU A 193 -18.01 -25.57 31.77
N TRP A 194 -17.32 -24.69 31.05
CA TRP A 194 -17.87 -23.39 30.71
C TRP A 194 -18.81 -23.53 29.51
N SER A 195 -19.98 -22.90 29.59
CA SER A 195 -20.98 -22.84 28.53
C SER A 195 -21.59 -21.47 28.41
#